data_AF-A0A2M7SN37-F1
#
_entry.id   AF-A0A2M7SN37-F1
#
_cell.length_a   1.000
_cell.length_b   1.000
_cell.length_c   1.000
_cell.angle_alpha   90.00
_cell.angle_beta   90.00
_cell.angle_gamma   90.00
#
_symmetry.space_group_name_H-M   'P 1'
#
loop_
_entity.id
_entity.type
_entity.pdbx_description
1 polymer ?
#
loop_
_entity_poly.entity_id
_entity_poly.type
_entity_poly.pdbx_seq_one_letter_code
_entity_poly.pdbx_strand_id
1 'polypeptide(L)'
;MARITIEDCLKKEENRFALVHLAAKRVRQLLKGAKPLVNAPENKEVVVALREIAAGKVVSKKKTLYPNNTSKETLEEEYSVQT
;
A
#
# COMPACT_ATOMS: atom_id res chain seq x y z
N MET A 1 22.02 -3.35 0.97
CA MET A 1 20.91 -3.98 0.24
C MET A 1 19.76 -4.28 1.20
N ALA A 2 18.65 -3.55 1.07
CA ALA A 2 17.50 -3.72 1.95
C ALA A 2 16.84 -5.10 1.73
N ARG A 3 16.94 -6.01 2.70
CA ARG A 3 16.14 -7.23 2.73
C ARG A 3 14.70 -6.84 3.13
N ILE A 4 13.78 -6.94 2.20
CA ILE A 4 12.33 -6.84 2.42
C ILE A 4 11.72 -8.01 1.65
N THR A 5 10.78 -8.73 2.24
CA THR A 5 10.17 -9.89 1.58
C THR A 5 8.69 -9.64 1.36
N ILE A 6 8.10 -10.34 0.38
CA ILE A 6 6.69 -10.16 0.01
C ILE A 6 5.78 -10.62 1.15
N GLU A 7 6.22 -11.62 1.91
CA GLU A 7 5.48 -12.18 3.05
C GLU A 7 5.20 -11.10 4.12
N ASP A 8 6.12 -10.16 4.33
CA ASP A 8 5.90 -9.06 5.27
C ASP A 8 4.85 -8.05 4.78
N CYS A 9 4.74 -7.87 3.46
CA CYS A 9 3.70 -7.03 2.85
C CYS A 9 2.34 -7.74 2.88
N LEU A 10 2.31 -9.06 2.66
CA LEU A 10 1.09 -9.86 2.66
C LEU A 10 0.44 -9.99 4.04
N LYS A 11 1.20 -9.81 5.13
CA LYS A 11 0.64 -9.66 6.49
C LYS A 11 -0.23 -8.41 6.65
N LYS A 12 -0.12 -7.44 5.73
CA LYS A 12 -0.87 -6.17 5.76
C LYS A 12 -1.94 -6.08 4.68
N GLU A 13 -1.67 -6.62 3.50
CA GLU A 13 -2.65 -6.77 2.41
C GLU A 13 -2.57 -8.19 1.87
N GLU A 14 -3.53 -9.03 2.25
CA GLU A 14 -3.54 -10.46 1.89
C GLU A 14 -3.74 -10.67 0.38
N ASN A 15 -4.40 -9.72 -0.29
CA ASN A 15 -4.63 -9.80 -1.73
C ASN A 15 -3.41 -9.29 -2.49
N ARG A 16 -2.74 -10.22 -3.20
CA ARG A 16 -1.56 -9.94 -4.01
C ARG A 16 -1.80 -8.91 -5.11
N PHE A 17 -2.98 -8.91 -5.75
CA PHE A 17 -3.31 -7.93 -6.78
C PHE A 17 -3.49 -6.54 -6.17
N ALA A 18 -4.24 -6.45 -5.07
CA ALA A 18 -4.43 -5.20 -4.33
C ALA A 18 -3.09 -4.64 -3.83
N LEU A 19 -2.20 -5.51 -3.34
CA LEU A 19 -0.84 -5.14 -2.94
C LEU A 19 -0.04 -4.51 -4.10
N VAL A 20 -0.08 -5.11 -5.29
CA VAL A 20 0.60 -4.57 -6.48
C VAL A 20 0.03 -3.20 -6.86
N HIS A 21 -1.29 -3.05 -6.85
CA HIS A 21 -1.94 -1.76 -7.15
C HIS A 21 -1.60 -0.69 -6.12
N LEU A 22 -1.62 -1.04 -4.83
CA LEU A 22 -1.26 -0.16 -3.71
C LEU A 22 0.19 0.31 -3.81
N ALA A 23 1.12 -0.63 -4.02
CA ALA A 23 2.53 -0.33 -4.19
C ALA A 23 2.77 0.57 -5.40
N ALA A 24 2.18 0.24 -6.56
CA ALA A 24 2.32 1.05 -7.77
C ALA A 24 1.80 2.48 -7.58
N LYS A 25 0.66 2.64 -6.88
CA LYS A 25 0.11 3.97 -6.55
C LYS A 25 1.05 4.75 -5.65
N ARG A 26 1.58 4.11 -4.59
CA ARG A 26 2.50 4.76 -3.66
C ARG A 26 3.82 5.15 -4.32
N VAL A 27 4.38 4.30 -5.17
CA VAL A 27 5.58 4.61 -5.95
C VAL A 27 5.37 5.87 -6.80
N ARG A 28 4.23 5.99 -7.49
CA ARG A 28 3.92 7.21 -8.27
C ARG A 28 3.85 8.46 -7.39
N GLN A 29 3.45 8.35 -6.13
CA GLN A 29 3.47 9.49 -5.21
C GLN A 29 4.89 9.86 -4.79
N LEU A 30 5.73 8.87 -4.46
CA LEU A 30 7.14 9.10 -4.12
C LEU A 30 7.88 9.75 -5.29
N LEU A 31 7.64 9.29 -6.51
CA LEU A 31 8.19 9.90 -7.73
C LEU A 31 7.69 11.34 -7.97
N LYS A 32 6.49 11.69 -7.48
CA LYS A 32 5.96 13.06 -7.49
C LYS A 32 6.55 13.95 -6.37
N GLY A 33 7.49 13.43 -5.57
CA GLY A 33 8.11 14.16 -4.47
C GLY A 33 7.37 14.05 -3.14
N ALA A 34 6.44 13.09 -2.99
CA ALA A 34 5.85 12.82 -1.69
C ALA A 34 6.91 12.36 -0.69
N LYS A 35 6.78 12.81 0.58
CA LYS A 35 7.72 12.43 1.62
C LYS A 35 7.60 10.94 1.95
N PRO A 36 8.73 10.21 2.04
CA PRO A 36 8.73 8.84 2.52
C PRO A 36 8.40 8.80 4.02
N LEU A 37 7.58 7.84 4.43
CA LEU A 37 7.13 7.62 5.80
C LEU A 37 8.07 6.69 6.59
N VAL A 38 9.05 6.09 5.90
CA VAL A 38 10.07 5.22 6.47
C VAL A 38 11.44 5.70 6.01
N ASN A 39 12.41 5.73 6.94
CA ASN A 39 13.79 6.08 6.64
C ASN A 39 14.42 5.03 5.72
N ALA A 40 14.70 5.42 4.48
CA ALA A 40 15.24 4.54 3.45
C ALA A 40 16.12 5.32 2.45
N PRO A 41 17.24 5.93 2.92
CA PRO A 41 18.00 6.92 2.15
C PRO A 41 18.64 6.40 0.85
N GLU A 42 18.86 5.08 0.73
CA GLU A 42 19.55 4.48 -0.42
C GLU A 42 18.63 3.57 -1.28
N ASN A 43 17.34 3.49 -0.95
CA ASN A 43 16.43 2.55 -1.61
C ASN A 43 15.66 3.23 -2.74
N LYS A 44 15.46 2.50 -3.85
CA LYS A 44 14.53 2.90 -4.91
C LYS A 44 13.11 3.04 -4.35
N GLU A 45 12.31 3.90 -4.96
CA GLU A 45 10.94 4.26 -4.54
C GLU A 45 10.05 3.03 -4.39
N VAL A 46 10.23 2.02 -5.26
CA VAL A 46 9.52 0.73 -5.18
C VAL A 46 9.80 0.01 -3.86
N VAL A 47 11.06 -0.02 -3.43
CA VAL A 47 11.47 -0.67 -2.19
C VAL A 47 11.00 0.14 -0.98
N VAL A 48 11.00 1.48 -1.09
CA VAL A 48 10.46 2.37 -0.05
C VAL A 48 8.96 2.13 0.12
N ALA A 49 8.19 2.09 -0.96
CA ALA A 49 6.74 1.84 -0.92
C ALA A 49 6.41 0.49 -0.28
N LEU A 50 7.11 -0.59 -0.65
CA LEU A 50 6.90 -1.90 -0.02
C LEU A 50 7.26 -1.91 1.46
N ARG A 51 8.29 -1.17 1.87
CA ARG A 51 8.64 -1.00 3.30
C ARG A 51 7.57 -0.24 4.07
N GLU A 52 7.01 0.81 3.49
CA GLU A 52 5.90 1.55 4.10
C GLU A 52 4.66 0.69 4.26
N ILE A 53 4.36 -0.18 3.27
CA ILE A 53 3.26 -1.13 3.33
C ILE A 53 3.52 -2.17 4.43
N ALA A 54 4.70 -2.80 4.45
CA ALA A 54 5.07 -3.77 5.50
C ALA A 54 5.05 -3.16 6.91
N ALA A 55 5.44 -1.89 7.04
CA ALA A 55 5.35 -1.12 8.29
C ALA A 55 3.92 -0.69 8.65
N GLY A 56 2.93 -0.94 7.79
CA GLY A 56 1.53 -0.54 7.98
C GLY A 56 1.29 0.97 7.91
N LYS A 57 2.22 1.73 7.32
CA LYS A 57 2.08 3.20 7.13
C LYS A 57 1.25 3.55 5.89
N VAL A 58 1.16 2.62 4.95
CA VAL A 58 0.35 2.74 3.73
C VAL A 58 -0.63 1.57 3.71
N VAL A 59 -1.93 1.89 3.65
CA VAL A 59 -3.02 0.91 3.73
C VAL A 59 -4.07 1.14 2.64
N SER A 60 -4.69 0.05 2.20
CA SER A 60 -5.90 0.12 1.36
C SER A 60 -7.11 0.50 2.19
N LYS A 61 -7.85 1.53 1.76
CA LYS A 61 -9.19 1.78 2.29
C LYS A 61 -10.20 1.09 1.39
N LYS A 62 -10.87 0.08 1.96
CA LYS A 62 -12.00 -0.59 1.32
C LYS A 62 -13.22 0.30 1.49
N LYS A 63 -13.78 0.80 0.39
CA LYS A 63 -15.04 1.54 0.39
C LYS A 63 -16.16 0.51 0.30
N THR A 64 -16.99 0.41 1.34
CA THR A 64 -18.21 -0.41 1.28
C THR A 64 -19.29 0.40 0.57
N LEU A 65 -19.75 -0.04 -0.61
CA LEU A 65 -20.82 0.66 -1.33
C LEU A 65 -22.20 0.51 -0.64
N TYR A 66 -22.35 -0.45 0.27
CA TYR A 66 -23.59 -0.69 1.01
C TYR A 66 -23.29 -0.91 2.50
N PRO A 67 -23.66 0.02 3.41
CA PRO A 67 -23.41 -0.14 4.84
C PRO A 67 -24.30 -1.20 5.51
N ASN A 68 -25.38 -1.66 4.84
CA ASN A 68 -26.43 -2.46 5.46
C ASN A 68 -26.62 -3.88 4.85
N ASN A 69 -25.74 -4.38 3.98
CA ASN A 69 -25.88 -5.74 3.45
C ASN A 69 -24.55 -6.51 3.45
N THR A 70 -24.56 -7.66 4.11
CA THR A 70 -23.46 -8.61 4.30
C THR A 70 -23.22 -9.47 3.06
N SER A 71 -23.20 -8.88 1.87
CA SER A 71 -22.86 -9.55 0.61
C SER A 71 -21.70 -8.81 -0.03
N LYS A 72 -20.52 -9.44 0.04
CA LYS A 72 -19.22 -8.90 -0.32
C LYS A 72 -19.12 -8.66 -1.84
N GLU A 73 -19.53 -7.49 -2.31
CA GLU A 73 -19.12 -6.95 -3.61
C GLU A 73 -18.35 -5.65 -3.36
N THR A 74 -17.03 -5.77 -3.34
CA THR A 74 -16.09 -4.66 -3.25
C THR A 74 -15.43 -4.46 -4.61
N LEU A 75 -15.88 -3.47 -5.37
CA LEU A 75 -15.15 -2.93 -6.50
C LEU A 75 -15.01 -1.41 -6.31
N GLU A 76 -13.79 -0.95 -6.56
CA GLU A 76 -13.28 0.42 -6.42
C GLU A 76 -12.74 0.80 -5.02
N GLU A 77 -11.51 0.35 -4.79
CA GLU A 77 -10.68 0.71 -3.65
C GLU A 77 -10.14 2.14 -3.83
N GLU A 78 -10.71 3.09 -3.10
CA GLU A 78 -10.19 4.45 -3.03
C GLU A 78 -9.10 4.53 -1.95
N TYR A 79 -7.89 4.13 -2.33
CA TYR A 79 -6.71 4.09 -1.45
C TYR A 79 -6.33 5.50 -0.96
N SER A 80 -6.60 5.80 0.32
CA SER A 80 -6.12 7.02 0.96
C SER A 80 -4.71 6.82 1.51
N VAL A 81 -3.80 7.71 1.16
CA VAL A 81 -2.50 7.78 1.81
C VAL A 81 -2.61 8.85 2.88
N GLN A 82 -2.44 8.47 4.15
CA GLN A 82 -2.33 9.43 5.23
C GLN A 82 -0.99 10.15 5.03
N THR A 83 -1.06 11.35 4.43
CA THR A 83 0.03 12.31 4.28
C THR A 83 0.38 12.96 5.60
#